data_AF-A0A0H4CL06-F1
#
_entry.id   AF-A0A0H4CL06-F1
#
_cell.length_a   1.000
_cell.length_b   1.000
_cell.length_c   1.000
_cell.angle_alpha   90.00
_cell.angle_beta   90.00
_cell.angle_gamma   90.00
#
_symmetry.space_group_name_H-M   'P 1'
#
loop_
_entity.id
_entity.type
_entity.pdbx_description
1 polymer ?
#
loop_
_entity_poly.entity_id
_entity_poly.type
_entity_poly.pdbx_seq_one_letter_code
_entity_poly.pdbx_strand_id
1 'polypeptide(L)' 'MAQKAEAQRPTVSERITIALIAKAAEGLQRLQRRTGLSKTDVVNRAISVYDFIDQQLEDGNELLIRRKGTDEVQLVHIL' A
#
# COMPACT_ATOMS: atom_id res chain seq x y z
N MET A 1 -18.46 -28.24 18.55
CA MET A 1 -17.38 -27.36 19.02
C MET A 1 -16.86 -26.59 17.82
N ALA A 2 -17.13 -25.29 17.72
CA ALA A 2 -16.70 -24.46 16.60
C ALA A 2 -15.40 -23.74 16.97
N GLN A 3 -14.32 -24.04 16.26
CA GLN A 3 -13.02 -23.42 16.46
C GLN A 3 -13.11 -21.98 15.93
N LYS A 4 -13.16 -21.01 16.85
CA LYS A 4 -12.94 -19.60 16.53
C LYS A 4 -11.57 -19.50 15.89
N ALA A 5 -11.50 -19.10 14.62
CA ALA A 5 -10.25 -18.69 14.01
C ALA A 5 -9.71 -17.50 14.81
N GLU A 6 -8.74 -17.76 15.68
CA GLU A 6 -7.93 -16.70 16.26
C GLU A 6 -7.26 -15.98 15.09
N ALA A 7 -7.66 -14.74 14.84
CA ALA A 7 -6.95 -13.87 13.93
C ALA A 7 -5.50 -13.78 14.43
N GLN A 8 -4.60 -14.51 13.78
CA GLN A 8 -3.17 -14.51 14.08
C GLN A 8 -2.72 -13.05 14.02
N ARG A 9 -2.36 -12.50 15.19
CA ARG A 9 -1.77 -11.17 15.23
C ARG A 9 -0.46 -11.26 14.44
N PRO A 10 -0.26 -10.43 13.41
CA PRO A 10 0.97 -10.47 12.63
C PRO A 10 2.16 -10.34 13.57
N THR A 11 3.06 -11.32 13.53
CA THR A 11 4.31 -11.29 14.28
C THR A 11 5.18 -10.17 13.71
N VAL A 12 5.60 -9.24 14.57
CA VAL A 12 6.52 -8.17 14.17
C VAL A 12 7.88 -8.80 13.86
N SER A 13 8.22 -8.90 12.58
CA SER A 13 9.49 -9.47 12.10
C SER A 13 10.64 -8.47 12.17
N GLU A 14 10.36 -7.19 11.95
CA GLU A 14 11.36 -6.12 11.87
C GLU A 14 10.80 -4.80 12.41
N ARG A 15 11.69 -3.94 12.95
CA ARG A 15 11.36 -2.58 13.38
C ARG A 15 12.29 -1.58 12.71
N ILE A 16 11.70 -0.57 12.08
CA ILE A 16 12.43 0.51 11.41
C ILE A 16 11.97 1.86 11.97
N THR A 17 12.93 2.78 12.18
CA THR A 17 12.66 4.18 12.51
C THR A 17 13.05 5.02 11.31
N ILE A 18 12.09 5.73 10.71
CA ILE A 18 12.32 6.49 9.48
C ILE A 18 11.87 7.93 9.68
N ALA A 19 12.70 8.87 9.25
CA ALA A 19 12.29 10.27 9.09
C ALA A 19 11.57 10.44 7.74
N LEU A 20 10.30 10.87 7.77
CA LEU A 20 9.53 11.12 6.56
C LEU A 20 9.82 12.52 6.01
N ILE A 21 10.00 12.63 4.69
CA ILE A 21 9.95 13.92 4.00
C ILE A 21 8.54 14.52 4.13
N ALA A 22 8.41 15.85 4.02
CA ALA A 22 7.16 16.57 4.20
C ALA A 22 5.99 15.96 3.37
N LYS A 23 6.23 15.70 2.08
CA LYS A 23 5.23 15.09 1.17
C LYS A 23 4.74 13.72 1.65
N ALA A 24 5.65 12.89 2.17
CA ALA A 24 5.30 11.56 2.70
C ALA A 24 4.55 11.65 4.03
N ALA A 25 4.94 12.58 4.91
CA ALA A 25 4.23 12.83 6.16
C ALA A 25 2.78 13.29 5.93
N GLU A 26 2.56 14.21 4.98
CA GLU A 26 1.22 14.63 4.59
C GLU A 26 0.42 13.51 3.92
N GLY A 27 1.08 12.71 3.06
CA GLY A 27 0.48 11.54 2.43
C GLY A 27 -0.03 10.53 3.45
N LEU A 28 0.80 10.23 4.46
CA LEU A 28 0.43 9.38 5.58
C LEU A 28 -0.80 9.92 6.32
N GLN A 29 -0.82 11.21 6.66
CA GLN A 29 -1.99 11.82 7.30
C GLN A 29 -3.27 11.72 6.45
N ARG A 30 -3.19 11.98 5.14
CA ARG A 30 -4.34 11.85 4.23
C ARG A 30 -4.84 10.42 4.16
N LEU A 31 -3.93 9.44 4.08
CA LEU A 31 -4.27 8.02 4.04
C LEU A 31 -4.94 7.57 5.34
N GLN A 32 -4.40 7.95 6.49
CA GLN A 32 -5.02 7.64 7.78
C GLN A 32 -6.44 8.22 7.88
N ARG A 33 -6.65 9.49 7.49
CA ARG A 33 -7.98 10.11 7.49
C ARG A 33 -8.97 9.40 6.57
N ARG A 34 -8.55 8.99 5.38
CA ARG A 34 -9.43 8.35 4.37
C ARG A 34 -9.75 6.89 4.68
N THR A 35 -8.84 6.17 5.32
CA THR A 35 -8.93 4.71 5.49
C THR A 35 -9.22 4.28 6.93
N GLY A 36 -8.97 5.15 7.92
CA GLY A 36 -9.03 4.81 9.34
C GLY A 36 -7.89 3.91 9.83
N LEU A 37 -6.90 3.60 8.98
CA LEU A 37 -5.80 2.71 9.31
C LEU A 37 -4.76 3.37 10.23
N SER A 38 -4.08 2.55 11.03
CA SER A 38 -2.95 3.00 11.84
C SER A 38 -1.76 3.39 10.95
N LYS A 39 -0.80 4.16 11.48
CA LYS A 39 0.42 4.50 10.73
C LYS A 39 1.17 3.23 10.31
N THR A 40 1.25 2.26 11.21
CA THR A 40 1.90 0.96 10.97
C THR A 40 1.21 0.21 9.82
N ASP A 41 -0.12 0.14 9.83
CA ASP A 41 -0.87 -0.53 8.76
C ASP A 41 -0.71 0.17 7.41
N VAL A 42 -0.75 1.51 7.39
CA VAL A 42 -0.52 2.29 6.17
C VAL A 42 0.88 2.05 5.62
N VAL A 43 1.91 2.05 6.48
CA VAL A 43 3.29 1.83 6.07
C VAL A 43 3.49 0.41 5.55
N ASN A 44 3.04 -0.60 6.29
CA ASN A 44 3.15 -2.00 5.85
C ASN A 44 2.45 -2.21 4.51
N ARG A 45 1.24 -1.67 4.34
CA ARG A 45 0.50 -1.79 3.08
C ARG A 45 1.15 -1.03 1.94
N ALA A 46 1.73 0.15 2.20
CA ALA A 46 2.45 0.91 1.19
C ALA A 46 3.67 0.12 0.68
N ILE A 47 4.42 -0.52 1.58
CA ILE A 47 5.57 -1.37 1.21
C ILE A 47 5.09 -2.55 0.38
N SER A 48 4.08 -3.30 0.84
CA SER A 48 3.57 -4.47 0.09
C SER A 48 3.00 -4.11 -1.29
N VAL A 49 2.34 -2.95 -1.41
CA VAL A 49 1.81 -2.47 -2.70
C VAL A 49 2.95 -2.04 -3.62
N TYR A 50 3.97 -1.36 -3.10
CA TYR A 50 5.14 -0.97 -3.88
C TYR A 50 5.88 -2.22 -4.40
N ASP A 51 6.16 -3.19 -3.52
CA ASP A 51 6.79 -4.46 -3.87
C ASP A 51 6.02 -5.23 -4.95
N PHE A 52 4.69 -5.33 -4.81
CA PHE A 52 3.86 -5.95 -5.84
C PHE A 52 3.96 -5.21 -7.19
N ILE A 53 3.85 -3.88 -7.20
CA ILE A 53 3.89 -3.12 -8.45
C ILE A 53 5.27 -3.24 -9.10
N ASP A 54 6.34 -3.13 -8.31
CA ASP A 54 7.72 -3.27 -8.78
C ASP A 54 7.93 -4.62 -9.48
N GLN A 55 7.50 -5.72 -8.84
CA GLN A 55 7.54 -7.07 -9.44
C GLN A 55 6.75 -7.14 -10.76
N GLN A 56 5.55 -6.54 -10.83
CA GLN A 56 4.79 -6.52 -12.07
C GLN A 56 5.53 -5.79 -13.20
N LEU A 57 6.21 -4.68 -12.89
CA LEU A 57 6.99 -3.91 -13.87
C LEU A 57 8.25 -4.67 -14.30
N GLU A 58 8.95 -5.34 -13.37
CA GLU A 58 10.11 -6.20 -13.70
C GLU A 58 9.72 -7.36 -14.61
N ASP A 59 8.54 -7.94 -14.42
CA ASP A 59 7.97 -8.99 -15.29
C ASP A 59 7.55 -8.47 -16.68
N GLY A 60 7.71 -7.16 -16.95
CA GLY A 60 7.38 -6.53 -18.22
C GLY A 60 5.91 -6.16 -18.37
N ASN A 61 5.13 -6.17 -17.28
CA ASN A 61 3.73 -5.73 -17.31
C ASN A 61 3.62 -4.21 -17.24
N GLU A 62 2.48 -3.68 -17.68
CA GLU A 62 2.17 -2.25 -17.61
C GLU A 62 1.19 -1.95 -16.48
N LEU A 63 1.43 -0.85 -15.75
CA LEU A 63 0.47 -0.32 -14.78
C LEU A 63 -0.49 0.66 -15.45
N LEU A 64 -1.79 0.32 -15.43
CA LEU A 64 -2.85 1.12 -16.03
C LEU A 64 -3.82 1.63 -14.96
N ILE A 65 -4.15 2.92 -14.99
CA ILE A 65 -5.28 3.49 -14.22
C ILE A 65 -6.45 3.69 -15.15
N ARG A 66 -7.55 2.98 -14.88
CA ARG A 66 -8.82 3.16 -15.59
C ARG A 66 -9.81 3.93 -14.73
N ARG A 67 -10.40 5.00 -15.28
CA ARG A 67 -11.51 5.69 -14.62
C ARG A 67 -12.79 4.86 -14.80
N LYS A 68 -13.44 4.52 -13.69
CA LYS A 68 -14.70 3.75 -13.73
C LYS A 68 -15.78 4.56 -14.45
N GLY A 69 -16.48 3.91 -15.38
CA GLY A 69 -17.56 4.54 -16.16
C GLY A 69 -17.09 5.31 -17.40
N THR A 70 -15.79 5.29 -17.71
CA THR A 70 -15.24 5.78 -18.97
C THR A 70 -14.35 4.72 -19.61
N ASP A 71 -14.05 4.92 -20.89
CA ASP A 71 -13.00 4.17 -21.61
C ASP A 71 -11.63 4.88 -21.53
N GLU A 72 -11.50 5.84 -20.62
CA GLU A 72 -10.24 6.53 -20.37
C GLU A 72 -9.31 5.62 -19.55
N VAL A 73 -8.17 5.29 -20.15
CA VAL A 73 -7.08 4.52 -19.54
C VAL A 73 -5.81 5.35 -19.61
N GLN A 74 -5.10 5.43 -18.49
CA GLN A 74 -3.83 6.14 -18.37
C GLN A 74 -2.71 5.15 -18.04
N LEU A 75 -1.65 5.16 -18.86
CA LEU A 75 -0.42 4.43 -18.56
C LEU A 75 0.36 5.18 -17.48
N VAL A 76 0.77 4.47 -16.43
CA VAL A 76 1.50 5.02 -15.31
C VAL A 76 2.92 4.50 -15.31
N HIS A 77 3.87 5.39 -15.10
CA HIS A 77 5.26 5.06 -14.83
C HIS A 77 5.60 5.49 -13.41
N ILE A 78 5.99 4.50 -12.60
CA ILE A 78 6.50 4.73 -11.25
C ILE A 78 8.03 4.78 -11.37
N LEU A 79 8.63 5.84 -10.83
CA LEU A 79 10.08 6.08 -10.78
C LEU A 79 10.60 5.88 -9.36
#